data_AF-A0A0G4F6P6-F1
#
_entry.id   AF-A0A0G4F6P6-F1
#
_cell.length_a   1.000
_cell.length_b   1.000
_cell.length_c   1.000
_cell.angle_alpha   90.00
_cell.angle_beta   90.00
_cell.angle_gamma   90.00
#
_symmetry.space_group_name_H-M   'P 1'
#
loop_
_entity.id
_entity.type
_entity.pdbx_description
1 polymer ?
#
loop_
_entity_poly.entity_id
_entity_poly.type
_entity_poly.pdbx_seq_one_letter_code
_entity_poly.pdbx_strand_id
1 'polypeptide(L)'
;MSEREIFDEASRALDGYRAAIEGVESEVRGLIQSRGGRWAIDEAADCGDESVHINAGGEAFVVPRRYFRSLKGTLAAEIFYKCIVGRWHDALLRDSDGRTFLDLHPPAVEIFINELVRQRWHHCKGSQHVAPTITEAPQLDVPKQHEDDPSVVFVFKLPMQPIALDAPVRDDDGSMVVMDVAQESDAAAERAPSALSDALERLAGFQRRLEALTERLEHLRETTKRRVAVMSPFLKRKDDGQGEEVVSVRVLGRRVSTRPSTLQRMGKESTIYNRFCR
;
A
#
# COMPACT_ATOMS: atom_id res chain seq x y z
N MET A 1 -34.22 -22.55 -26.74
CA MET A 1 -32.75 -22.72 -26.73
C MET A 1 -32.45 -24.19 -26.51
N SER A 2 -31.56 -24.76 -27.31
CA SER A 2 -31.07 -26.12 -27.08
C SER A 2 -30.05 -26.13 -25.92
N GLU A 3 -29.90 -27.25 -25.22
CA GLU A 3 -28.94 -27.39 -24.11
C GLU A 3 -27.50 -27.03 -24.54
N ARG A 4 -27.15 -27.25 -25.81
CA ARG A 4 -25.86 -26.84 -26.39
C ARG A 4 -25.68 -25.33 -26.43
N GLU A 5 -26.73 -24.58 -26.76
CA GLU A 5 -26.65 -23.11 -26.82
C GLU A 5 -26.42 -22.51 -25.42
N ILE A 6 -27.05 -23.10 -24.39
CA ILE A 6 -26.89 -22.69 -22.99
C ILE A 6 -25.45 -22.96 -22.51
N PHE A 7 -24.89 -24.12 -22.85
CA PHE A 7 -23.53 -24.48 -22.47
C PHE A 7 -22.48 -23.61 -23.18
N ASP A 8 -22.68 -23.34 -24.47
CA ASP A 8 -21.80 -22.45 -25.24
C ASP A 8 -21.83 -21.02 -24.73
N GLU A 9 -23.00 -20.52 -24.33
CA GLU A 9 -23.14 -19.18 -23.73
C GLU A 9 -22.48 -19.10 -22.35
N ALA A 10 -22.66 -20.11 -21.50
CA ALA A 10 -21.98 -20.20 -20.21
C ALA A 10 -20.45 -20.24 -20.36
N SER A 11 -19.93 -21.03 -21.32
CA SER A 11 -18.49 -21.09 -21.58
C SER A 11 -17.93 -19.75 -22.04
N ARG A 12 -18.62 -19.03 -22.93
CA ARG A 12 -18.21 -17.68 -23.35
C ARG A 12 -18.22 -16.68 -22.20
N ALA A 13 -19.22 -16.75 -21.32
CA ALA A 13 -19.29 -15.89 -20.13
C ALA A 13 -18.09 -16.16 -19.21
N LEU A 14 -17.77 -17.44 -18.95
CA LEU A 14 -16.62 -17.85 -18.14
C LEU A 14 -15.29 -17.34 -18.69
N ASP A 15 -15.08 -17.46 -20.00
CA ASP A 15 -13.89 -16.94 -20.66
C ASP A 15 -13.81 -15.41 -20.57
N GLY A 16 -14.95 -14.73 -20.68
CA GLY A 16 -15.05 -13.28 -20.47
C GLY A 16 -14.64 -12.85 -19.05
N TYR A 17 -15.11 -13.56 -18.03
CA TYR A 17 -14.72 -13.30 -16.64
C TYR A 17 -13.24 -13.58 -16.39
N ARG A 18 -12.71 -14.68 -16.92
CA ARG A 18 -11.27 -15.00 -16.82
C ARG A 18 -10.43 -13.89 -17.44
N ALA A 19 -10.77 -13.45 -18.65
CA ALA A 19 -10.06 -12.36 -19.33
C ALA A 19 -10.15 -11.03 -18.54
N ALA A 20 -11.30 -10.74 -17.92
CA ALA A 20 -11.45 -9.56 -17.08
C ALA A 20 -10.55 -9.63 -15.82
N ILE A 21 -10.49 -10.78 -15.15
CA ILE A 21 -9.63 -11.02 -13.99
C ILE A 21 -8.16 -10.82 -14.36
N GLU A 22 -7.71 -11.48 -15.43
CA GLU A 22 -6.32 -11.37 -15.92
C GLU A 22 -5.98 -9.93 -16.34
N GLY A 23 -6.93 -9.22 -16.96
CA GLY A 23 -6.78 -7.81 -17.33
C GLY A 23 -6.58 -6.90 -16.13
N VAL A 24 -7.41 -7.05 -15.09
CA VAL A 24 -7.27 -6.26 -13.85
C VAL A 24 -5.97 -6.59 -13.13
N GLU A 25 -5.62 -7.87 -13.01
CA GLU A 25 -4.37 -8.27 -12.37
C GLU A 25 -3.15 -7.70 -13.09
N SER A 26 -3.13 -7.80 -14.42
CA SER A 26 -2.06 -7.24 -15.26
C SER A 26 -1.94 -5.73 -15.11
N GLU A 27 -3.05 -5.00 -15.07
CA GLU A 27 -3.03 -3.55 -14.88
C GLU A 27 -2.50 -3.16 -13.50
N VAL A 28 -2.97 -3.81 -12.44
CA VAL A 28 -2.52 -3.52 -11.07
C VAL A 28 -1.05 -3.87 -10.90
N ARG A 29 -0.62 -5.02 -11.44
CA ARG A 29 0.78 -5.44 -11.49
C ARG A 29 1.64 -4.42 -12.22
N GLY A 30 1.21 -3.99 -13.41
CA GLY A 30 1.87 -2.97 -14.21
C GLY A 30 2.00 -1.64 -13.46
N LEU A 31 0.93 -1.20 -12.78
CA LEU A 31 0.96 0.02 -11.97
C LEU A 31 2.00 -0.05 -10.85
N ILE A 32 2.05 -1.17 -10.11
CA ILE A 32 3.02 -1.37 -9.02
C ILE A 32 4.45 -1.40 -9.57
N GLN A 33 4.71 -2.19 -10.61
CA GLN A 33 6.05 -2.35 -11.19
C GLN A 33 6.56 -1.07 -11.89
N SER A 34 5.66 -0.33 -12.55
CA SER A 34 5.98 0.97 -13.17
C SER A 34 6.51 1.98 -12.15
N ARG A 35 6.07 1.86 -10.89
CA ARG A 35 6.52 2.68 -9.77
C ARG A 35 7.63 2.05 -8.94
N GLY A 36 8.17 0.91 -9.38
CA GLY A 36 9.30 0.23 -8.73
C GLY A 36 8.91 -0.71 -7.58
N GLY A 37 7.62 -1.01 -7.41
CA GLY A 37 7.18 -2.01 -6.44
C GLY A 37 7.27 -3.44 -6.97
N ARG A 38 7.25 -4.42 -6.07
CA ARG A 38 7.29 -5.87 -6.36
C ARG A 38 5.90 -6.49 -6.21
N TRP A 39 5.37 -7.14 -7.24
CA TRP A 39 4.04 -7.77 -7.17
C TRP A 39 3.97 -8.88 -6.12
N ALA A 40 4.97 -9.78 -6.13
CA ALA A 40 5.15 -10.82 -5.13
C ALA A 40 5.93 -10.26 -3.93
N ILE A 41 5.34 -10.38 -2.75
CA ILE A 41 6.02 -10.18 -1.48
C ILE A 41 6.24 -11.59 -0.95
N ASP A 42 7.49 -12.02 -0.81
CA ASP A 42 7.75 -13.19 0.02
C ASP A 42 7.34 -12.78 1.44
N GLU A 43 6.25 -13.34 1.97
CA GLU A 43 5.80 -13.09 3.35
C GLU A 43 6.91 -13.43 4.37
N ALA A 44 7.90 -14.22 3.95
CA ALA A 44 9.11 -14.57 4.68
C ALA A 44 10.17 -13.45 4.73
N ALA A 45 10.04 -12.37 3.95
CA ALA A 45 10.91 -11.20 4.02
C ALA A 45 10.48 -10.26 5.16
N ASP A 46 10.21 -10.82 6.34
CA ASP A 46 10.28 -10.06 7.59
C ASP A 46 11.75 -9.69 7.80
N CYS A 47 12.21 -8.66 7.08
CA CYS A 47 13.57 -8.15 7.15
C CYS A 47 13.86 -7.87 8.63
N GLY A 48 14.70 -8.69 9.26
CA GLY A 48 14.88 -8.84 10.72
C GLY A 48 15.39 -7.61 11.48
N ASP A 49 15.33 -6.43 10.90
CA ASP A 49 15.69 -5.18 11.56
C ASP A 49 14.46 -4.60 12.27
N GLU A 50 14.41 -4.66 13.60
CA GLU A 50 13.27 -4.11 14.37
C GLU A 50 13.11 -2.59 14.20
N SER A 51 14.05 -1.92 13.54
CA SER A 51 14.09 -0.48 13.35
C SER A 51 13.87 -0.07 11.89
N VAL A 52 13.36 1.15 11.74
CA VAL A 52 13.22 1.85 10.46
C VAL A 52 14.27 2.96 10.42
N HIS A 53 15.13 2.92 9.40
CA HIS A 53 16.14 3.95 9.16
C HIS A 53 15.62 4.96 8.13
N ILE A 54 15.44 6.20 8.57
CA ILE A 54 14.85 7.28 7.79
C ILE A 54 15.87 8.40 7.66
N ASN A 55 16.02 8.96 6.46
CA ASN A 55 16.67 10.24 6.25
C ASN A 55 15.58 11.26 5.90
N ALA A 56 15.27 12.17 6.81
CA ALA A 56 14.33 13.26 6.55
C ALA A 56 15.12 14.55 6.31
N GLY A 57 15.10 15.05 5.08
CA GLY A 57 15.69 16.35 4.73
C GLY A 57 17.21 16.46 4.97
N GLY A 58 17.92 15.34 5.15
CA GLY A 58 19.36 15.28 5.42
C GLY A 58 19.73 14.86 6.85
N GLU A 59 18.74 14.67 7.71
CA GLU A 59 18.93 14.21 9.09
C GLU A 59 18.47 12.76 9.25
N ALA A 60 19.27 11.95 9.94
CA ALA A 60 19.04 10.53 10.09
C ALA A 60 18.25 10.23 11.37
N PHE A 61 17.17 9.47 11.23
CA PHE A 61 16.32 8.99 12.31
C PHE A 61 16.30 7.46 12.31
N VAL A 62 16.30 6.88 13.50
CA VAL A 62 16.14 5.44 13.71
C VAL A 62 14.95 5.24 14.63
N VAL A 63 13.87 4.65 14.10
CA VAL A 63 12.61 4.51 14.83
C VAL A 63 12.21 3.04 14.87
N PRO A 64 12.01 2.43 16.05
CA PRO A 64 11.52 1.06 16.15
C PRO A 64 10.19 0.86 15.42
N ARG A 65 10.10 -0.15 14.55
CA ARG A 65 8.93 -0.47 13.72
C ARG A 65 7.63 -0.58 14.51
N ARG A 66 7.73 -1.08 15.75
CA ARG A 66 6.59 -1.23 16.66
C ARG A 66 5.78 0.06 16.77
N TYR A 67 6.43 1.21 16.75
CA TYR A 67 5.83 2.53 16.89
C TYR A 67 4.85 2.85 15.74
N PHE A 68 5.16 2.46 14.51
CA PHE A 68 4.25 2.68 13.37
C PHE A 68 3.09 1.66 13.30
N ARG A 69 3.22 0.49 13.95
CA ARG A 69 2.15 -0.53 13.96
C ARG A 69 0.84 -0.05 14.60
N SER A 70 0.88 0.94 15.49
CA SER A 70 -0.32 1.51 16.11
C SER A 70 -1.08 2.46 15.19
N LEU A 71 -0.52 2.84 14.03
CA LEU A 71 -1.10 3.81 13.10
C LEU A 71 -1.88 3.13 11.95
N LYS A 72 -2.50 1.96 12.19
CA LYS A 72 -3.23 1.22 11.15
C LYS A 72 -4.25 2.10 10.43
N GLY A 73 -4.36 1.95 9.12
CA GLY A 73 -5.27 2.75 8.29
C GLY A 73 -4.73 4.13 7.88
N THR A 74 -3.51 4.50 8.28
CA THR A 74 -2.89 5.77 7.89
C THR A 74 -1.81 5.59 6.82
N LEU A 75 -1.48 6.67 6.11
CA LEU A 75 -0.33 6.74 5.21
C LEU A 75 1.00 6.48 5.94
N ALA A 76 1.12 6.82 7.22
CA ALA A 76 2.30 6.53 8.02
C ALA A 76 2.51 5.03 8.18
N ALA A 77 1.46 4.26 8.48
CA ALA A 77 1.57 2.80 8.50
C ALA A 77 1.86 2.23 7.09
N GLU A 78 1.26 2.79 6.05
CA GLU A 78 1.54 2.33 4.69
C GLU A 78 3.00 2.61 4.30
N ILE A 79 3.52 3.82 4.49
CA ILE A 79 4.91 4.20 4.14
C ILE A 79 5.92 3.50 5.06
N PHE A 80 5.79 3.63 6.37
CA PHE A 80 6.85 3.24 7.30
C PHE A 80 6.82 1.77 7.71
N TYR A 81 5.66 1.12 7.58
CA TYR A 81 5.51 -0.29 7.93
C TYR A 81 5.37 -1.17 6.68
N LYS A 82 4.38 -0.90 5.81
CA LYS A 82 4.13 -1.75 4.63
C LYS A 82 5.04 -1.46 3.43
N CYS A 83 5.45 -0.22 3.20
CA CYS A 83 6.30 0.11 2.06
C CYS A 83 7.77 -0.19 2.35
N ILE A 84 8.23 -0.02 3.59
CA ILE A 84 9.62 -0.33 3.96
C ILE A 84 9.87 -1.84 4.10
N VAL A 85 8.84 -2.67 4.30
CA VAL A 85 9.00 -4.13 4.45
C VAL A 85 8.39 -4.92 3.30
N GLY A 86 7.41 -4.36 2.60
CA GLY A 86 6.63 -5.07 1.60
C GLY A 86 6.80 -4.54 0.18
N ARG A 87 5.67 -4.46 -0.51
CA ARG A 87 5.55 -4.26 -1.97
C ARG A 87 6.32 -3.09 -2.56
N TRP A 88 6.65 -2.09 -1.76
CA TRP A 88 7.16 -0.80 -2.21
C TRP A 88 8.59 -0.51 -1.74
N HIS A 89 9.29 -1.52 -1.19
CA HIS A 89 10.62 -1.33 -0.60
C HIS A 89 11.63 -0.72 -1.57
N ASP A 90 11.62 -1.18 -2.82
CA ASP A 90 12.51 -0.69 -3.88
C ASP A 90 12.01 0.60 -4.53
N ALA A 91 10.73 0.88 -4.37
CA ALA A 91 10.06 2.04 -4.94
C ALA A 91 10.38 3.32 -4.16
N LEU A 92 10.77 3.21 -2.89
CA LEU A 92 11.18 4.36 -2.08
C LEU A 92 12.58 4.84 -2.44
N LEU A 93 12.77 6.16 -2.42
CA LEU A 93 14.08 6.76 -2.60
C LEU A 93 14.97 6.44 -1.39
N ARG A 94 16.26 6.15 -1.63
CA ARG A 94 17.25 5.87 -0.58
C ARG A 94 18.42 6.83 -0.69
N ASP A 95 18.98 7.20 0.46
CA ASP A 95 20.24 7.94 0.50
C ASP A 95 21.45 7.02 0.28
N SER A 96 22.65 7.61 0.26
CA SER A 96 23.92 6.87 0.09
C SER A 96 24.19 5.83 1.17
N ASP A 97 23.56 5.98 2.34
CA ASP A 97 23.70 5.09 3.49
C ASP A 97 22.60 4.00 3.49
N GLY A 98 21.79 3.92 2.43
CA GLY A 98 20.71 2.96 2.28
C GLY A 98 19.44 3.28 3.08
N ARG A 99 19.35 4.45 3.72
CA ARG A 99 18.19 4.87 4.52
C ARG A 99 17.05 5.35 3.63
N THR A 100 15.81 5.13 4.04
CA THR A 100 14.63 5.63 3.32
C THR A 100 14.61 7.16 3.36
N PHE A 101 14.63 7.82 2.20
CA PHE A 101 14.69 9.26 2.09
C PHE A 101 13.31 9.91 1.95
N LEU A 102 13.01 10.83 2.86
CA LEU A 102 11.82 11.66 2.86
C LEU A 102 12.22 13.13 2.72
N ASP A 103 11.65 13.80 1.72
CA ASP A 103 11.88 15.22 1.47
C ASP A 103 10.99 16.06 2.40
N LEU A 104 11.26 15.97 3.70
CA LEU A 104 10.51 16.59 4.78
C LEU A 104 11.41 17.43 5.67
N HIS A 105 10.83 18.43 6.35
CA HIS A 105 11.54 19.28 7.28
C HIS A 105 11.98 18.48 8.53
N PRO A 106 13.29 18.36 8.83
CA PRO A 106 13.77 17.49 9.89
C PRO A 106 13.20 17.79 11.30
N PRO A 107 13.17 19.06 11.77
CA PRO A 107 12.56 19.39 13.07
C PRO A 107 11.09 18.97 13.20
N ALA A 108 10.30 19.10 12.13
CA ALA A 108 8.91 18.68 12.13
C ALA A 108 8.77 17.15 12.22
N VAL A 109 9.67 16.41 11.57
CA VAL A 109 9.72 14.94 11.66
C VAL A 109 10.14 14.48 13.06
N GLU A 110 11.08 15.18 13.70
CA GLU A 110 11.47 14.91 15.08
C GLU A 110 10.28 15.08 16.04
N ILE A 111 9.54 16.18 15.94
CA ILE A 111 8.33 16.42 16.74
C ILE A 111 7.31 15.31 16.53
N PHE A 112 7.07 14.92 15.27
CA PHE A 112 6.17 13.82 14.94
C PHE A 112 6.57 12.50 15.58
N ILE A 113 7.86 12.12 15.49
CA ILE A 113 8.38 10.89 16.12
C ILE A 113 8.25 10.97 17.64
N ASN A 114 8.57 12.11 18.25
CA ASN A 114 8.46 12.30 19.68
C ASN A 114 7.02 12.15 20.18
N GLU A 115 6.04 12.70 19.46
CA GLU A 115 4.63 12.50 19.81
C GLU A 115 4.18 11.05 19.67
N LEU A 116 4.65 10.37 18.62
CA LEU A 116 4.33 8.98 18.37
C LEU A 116 4.89 8.08 19.50
N VAL A 117 6.11 8.35 19.96
CA VAL A 117 6.71 7.68 21.12
C VAL A 117 5.95 8.01 22.41
N ARG A 118 5.59 9.29 22.62
CA ARG A 118 4.85 9.75 23.81
C ARG A 118 3.48 9.08 23.93
N GLN A 119 2.70 9.05 22.86
CA GLN A 119 1.40 8.37 22.85
C GLN A 119 1.52 6.91 23.28
N ARG A 120 2.48 6.17 22.71
CA ARG A 120 2.69 4.77 23.09
C ARG A 120 3.11 4.61 24.55
N TRP A 121 3.99 5.49 25.04
CA TRP A 121 4.42 5.47 26.43
C TRP A 121 3.23 5.63 27.40
N HIS A 122 2.29 6.52 27.10
CA HIS A 122 1.07 6.67 27.90
C HIS A 122 0.13 5.46 27.80
N HIS A 123 0.01 4.83 26.63
CA HIS A 123 -0.79 3.60 26.47
C HIS A 123 -0.20 2.42 27.27
N CYS A 124 1.13 2.32 27.38
CA CYS A 124 1.78 1.26 28.16
C CYS A 124 1.70 1.45 29.69
N LYS A 125 1.47 2.67 30.19
CA LYS A 125 1.30 2.94 31.63
C LYS A 125 -0.16 2.90 32.10
N GLY A 126 -1.12 3.07 31.18
CA GLY A 126 -2.55 3.16 31.50
C GLY A 126 -3.35 1.86 31.39
N SER A 127 -2.87 0.85 30.64
CA SER A 127 -3.65 -0.37 30.36
C SER A 127 -3.01 -1.61 30.96
N GLN A 128 -3.45 -1.98 32.17
CA GLN A 128 -3.25 -3.33 32.70
C GLN A 128 -4.39 -4.29 32.30
N HIS A 129 -5.50 -3.82 31.74
CA HIS A 129 -6.55 -4.68 31.19
C HIS A 129 -7.25 -4.00 30.01
N VAL A 130 -7.69 -4.83 29.06
CA VAL A 130 -8.47 -4.51 27.84
C VAL A 130 -7.60 -4.12 26.63
N ALA A 131 -7.47 -5.07 25.70
CA ALA A 131 -7.03 -4.81 24.34
C ALA A 131 -8.02 -3.83 23.68
N PRO A 132 -7.57 -2.71 23.10
CA PRO A 132 -8.48 -1.77 22.48
C PRO A 132 -9.12 -2.44 21.26
N THR A 133 -10.45 -2.49 21.25
CA THR A 133 -11.24 -2.75 20.05
C THR A 133 -10.83 -1.69 19.02
N ILE A 134 -10.18 -2.13 17.95
CA ILE A 134 -9.67 -1.29 16.86
C ILE A 134 -10.89 -0.82 16.04
N THR A 135 -11.63 0.18 16.52
CA THR A 135 -12.76 0.77 15.77
C THR A 135 -12.53 2.25 15.45
N GLU A 136 -11.67 2.93 16.19
CA GLU A 136 -11.34 4.34 15.95
C GLU A 136 -9.96 4.46 15.30
N ALA A 137 -9.89 5.26 14.23
CA ALA A 137 -8.63 5.53 13.56
C ALA A 137 -7.64 6.16 14.56
N PRO A 138 -6.40 5.67 14.65
CA PRO A 138 -5.41 6.22 15.56
C PRO A 138 -5.12 7.68 15.17
N GLN A 139 -5.43 8.62 16.08
CA GLN A 139 -5.20 10.05 15.88
C GLN A 139 -3.93 10.49 16.59
N LEU A 140 -3.00 11.07 15.82
CA LEU A 140 -1.84 11.79 16.31
C LEU A 140 -2.06 13.27 16.06
N ASP A 141 -2.41 14.01 17.12
CA ASP A 141 -2.67 15.44 17.03
C ASP A 141 -1.39 16.26 17.01
N VAL A 142 -1.43 17.40 16.34
CA VAL A 142 -0.35 18.39 16.38
C VAL A 142 -0.29 18.97 17.80
N PRO A 143 0.89 19.03 18.43
CA PRO A 143 1.01 19.67 19.73
C PRO A 143 0.63 21.15 19.67
N LYS A 144 -0.14 21.63 20.66
CA LYS A 144 -0.65 23.02 20.72
C LYS A 144 0.40 24.10 20.45
N GLN A 145 1.62 23.87 20.95
CA GLN A 145 2.75 24.80 20.78
C GLN A 145 3.30 24.89 19.35
N HIS A 146 2.86 24.01 18.44
CA HIS A 146 3.29 23.94 17.05
C HIS A 146 2.12 24.02 16.05
N GLU A 147 0.90 24.34 16.50
CA GLU A 147 -0.28 24.47 15.63
C GLU A 147 -0.12 25.56 14.58
N ASP A 148 0.66 26.60 14.88
CA ASP A 148 0.93 27.72 13.97
C ASP A 148 2.10 27.45 13.00
N ASP A 149 2.86 26.36 13.17
CA ASP A 149 3.97 26.02 12.27
C ASP A 149 3.45 25.18 11.08
N PRO A 150 3.41 25.74 9.86
CA PRO A 150 2.88 25.03 8.70
C PRO A 150 3.69 23.78 8.34
N SER A 151 4.99 23.74 8.66
CA SER A 151 5.85 22.59 8.38
C SER A 151 5.49 21.43 9.30
N VAL A 152 5.23 21.72 10.59
CA VAL A 152 4.79 20.72 11.56
C VAL A 152 3.39 20.22 11.21
N VAL A 153 2.46 21.14 10.95
CA VAL A 153 1.10 20.78 10.53
C VAL A 153 1.11 19.90 9.28
N PHE A 154 1.96 20.20 8.29
CA PHE A 154 2.11 19.39 7.09
C PHE A 154 2.61 17.97 7.40
N VAL A 155 3.66 17.83 8.21
CA VAL A 155 4.26 16.54 8.57
C VAL A 155 3.34 15.70 9.46
N PHE A 156 2.40 16.29 10.20
CA PHE A 156 1.38 15.53 10.91
C PHE A 156 0.22 15.15 9.98
N LYS A 157 -0.29 16.10 9.18
CA LYS A 157 -1.45 15.84 8.32
C LYS A 157 -1.15 14.83 7.23
N LEU A 158 -0.02 14.93 6.54
CA LEU A 158 0.28 14.08 5.38
C LEU A 158 0.37 12.59 5.75
N PRO A 159 1.20 12.16 6.73
CA PRO A 159 1.26 10.76 7.15
C PRO A 159 0.01 10.28 7.88
N MET A 160 -0.74 11.16 8.56
CA MET A 160 -2.00 10.78 9.23
C MET A 160 -3.21 10.70 8.29
N GLN A 161 -3.05 10.98 6.99
CA GLN A 161 -4.16 10.85 6.06
C GLN A 161 -4.72 9.42 6.10
N PRO A 162 -6.04 9.27 6.26
CA PRO A 162 -6.66 7.97 6.20
C PRO A 162 -6.48 7.44 4.79
N ILE A 163 -5.81 6.31 4.68
CA ILE A 163 -5.92 5.51 3.48
C ILE A 163 -7.08 4.58 3.78
N ALA A 164 -8.10 4.56 2.93
CA ALA A 164 -9.14 3.53 3.00
C ALA A 164 -8.47 2.17 2.73
N LEU A 165 -7.88 1.62 3.79
CA LEU A 165 -7.24 0.33 3.88
C LEU A 165 -8.25 -0.56 4.57
N ASP A 166 -9.08 -1.18 3.74
CA ASP A 166 -9.80 -2.40 4.04
C ASP A 166 -10.94 -2.24 5.07
N ALA A 167 -12.19 -2.36 4.59
CA ALA A 167 -13.05 -3.30 5.28
C ALA A 167 -12.35 -4.67 5.17
N PRO A 168 -12.15 -5.43 6.26
CA PRO A 168 -11.46 -6.70 6.21
C PRO A 168 -12.19 -7.57 5.21
N VAL A 169 -11.59 -7.84 4.06
CA VAL A 169 -12.02 -9.01 3.34
C VAL A 169 -11.51 -10.17 4.17
N ARG A 170 -12.43 -10.87 4.82
CA ARG A 170 -12.14 -12.01 5.69
C ARG A 170 -11.10 -12.92 5.02
N ASP A 171 -9.99 -13.15 5.71
CA ASP A 171 -8.92 -14.07 5.32
C ASP A 171 -9.37 -15.55 5.35
N ASP A 172 -10.64 -15.86 5.63
CA ASP A 172 -11.20 -17.22 5.53
C ASP A 172 -11.32 -17.73 4.07
N ASP A 173 -11.15 -16.87 3.07
CA ASP A 173 -11.17 -17.26 1.65
C ASP A 173 -9.75 -17.53 1.08
N GLY A 174 -8.74 -17.70 1.94
CA GLY A 174 -7.40 -18.19 1.56
C GLY A 174 -7.40 -19.59 0.93
N SER A 175 -8.55 -20.28 0.92
CA SER A 175 -8.80 -21.38 -0.02
C SER A 175 -9.02 -20.81 -1.42
N MET A 176 -7.94 -20.45 -2.11
CA MET A 176 -7.91 -20.61 -3.56
C MET A 176 -8.22 -22.07 -3.84
N VAL A 177 -9.48 -22.36 -4.15
CA VAL A 177 -9.95 -23.68 -4.54
C VAL A 177 -9.16 -24.03 -5.79
N VAL A 178 -8.19 -24.92 -5.61
CA VAL A 178 -7.61 -25.75 -6.66
C VAL A 178 -8.78 -26.20 -7.53
N MET A 179 -8.74 -25.86 -8.82
CA MET A 179 -9.65 -26.44 -9.80
C MET A 179 -9.44 -27.95 -9.81
N ASP A 180 -10.14 -28.67 -8.94
CA ASP A 180 -10.25 -30.12 -9.00
C ASP A 180 -11.32 -30.43 -10.06
N VAL A 181 -10.91 -30.31 -11.32
CA VAL A 181 -11.65 -30.80 -12.48
C VAL A 181 -11.18 -32.23 -12.75
N ALA A 182 -11.59 -33.15 -11.88
CA ALA A 182 -11.62 -34.61 -12.05
C ALA A 182 -12.13 -35.17 -10.70
N GLN A 183 -13.14 -36.02 -10.55
CA GLN A 183 -13.51 -37.18 -11.34
C GLN A 183 -14.87 -37.68 -10.78
N GLU A 184 -15.97 -37.55 -11.49
CA GLU A 184 -17.17 -38.37 -11.22
C GLU A 184 -17.22 -39.46 -12.29
N SER A 185 -16.92 -40.70 -11.89
CA SER A 185 -17.31 -41.89 -12.64
C SER A 185 -18.59 -42.47 -12.06
N ASP A 186 -19.60 -42.55 -12.92
CA ASP A 186 -20.64 -43.57 -13.00
C ASP A 186 -21.41 -43.94 -11.71
N ALA A 187 -22.62 -43.38 -11.58
CA ALA A 187 -23.80 -44.21 -11.28
C ALA A 187 -25.13 -43.49 -11.57
N ALA A 188 -25.97 -44.20 -12.32
CA ALA A 188 -27.44 -44.18 -12.25
C ALA A 188 -28.18 -42.98 -12.88
N ALA A 189 -28.36 -43.13 -14.19
CA ALA A 189 -29.50 -42.62 -14.94
C ALA A 189 -30.83 -43.07 -14.31
N GLU A 190 -31.46 -42.22 -13.49
CA GLU A 190 -32.93 -42.23 -13.27
C GLU A 190 -33.49 -40.98 -12.54
N ARG A 191 -32.81 -39.82 -12.61
CA ARG A 191 -33.30 -38.53 -12.07
C ARG A 191 -33.04 -37.36 -13.03
N ALA A 192 -33.51 -37.47 -14.26
CA ALA A 192 -33.20 -36.48 -15.31
C ALA A 192 -33.73 -35.03 -15.05
N PRO A 193 -34.94 -34.78 -14.50
CA PRO A 193 -35.40 -33.41 -14.35
C PRO A 193 -34.80 -32.68 -13.14
N SER A 194 -34.47 -33.38 -12.05
CA SER A 194 -33.85 -32.75 -10.87
C SER A 194 -32.36 -32.48 -11.07
N ALA A 195 -31.63 -33.35 -11.79
CA ALA A 195 -30.22 -33.14 -12.05
C ALA A 195 -29.94 -31.91 -12.94
N LEU A 196 -30.81 -31.63 -13.92
CA LEU A 196 -30.73 -30.41 -14.74
C LEU A 196 -31.03 -29.15 -13.91
N SER A 197 -32.05 -29.21 -13.05
CA SER A 197 -32.39 -28.12 -12.13
C SER A 197 -31.24 -27.83 -11.15
N ASP A 198 -30.66 -28.86 -10.54
CA ASP A 198 -29.51 -28.74 -9.64
C ASP A 198 -28.28 -28.19 -10.36
N ALA A 199 -28.05 -28.59 -11.62
CA ALA A 199 -26.95 -28.07 -12.44
C ALA A 199 -27.14 -26.58 -12.78
N LEU A 200 -28.37 -26.16 -13.11
CA LEU A 200 -28.71 -24.77 -13.38
C LEU A 200 -28.58 -23.90 -12.11
N GLU A 201 -29.00 -24.40 -10.95
CA GLU A 201 -28.80 -23.70 -9.67
C GLU A 201 -27.32 -23.55 -9.33
N ARG A 202 -26.50 -24.58 -9.57
CA ARG A 202 -25.04 -24.51 -9.40
C ARG A 202 -24.40 -23.49 -10.34
N LEU A 203 -24.82 -23.45 -11.61
CA LEU A 203 -24.37 -22.46 -12.60
C LEU A 203 -24.73 -21.03 -12.19
N ALA A 204 -25.97 -20.80 -11.74
CA ALA A 204 -26.40 -19.50 -11.23
C ALA A 204 -25.61 -19.09 -9.98
N GLY A 205 -25.32 -20.04 -9.09
CA GLY A 205 -24.46 -19.81 -7.93
C GLY A 205 -23.02 -19.46 -8.32
N PHE A 206 -22.48 -20.12 -9.35
CA PHE A 206 -21.14 -19.85 -9.87
C PHE A 206 -21.05 -18.47 -10.52
N GLN A 207 -22.07 -18.08 -11.31
CA GLN A 207 -22.15 -16.77 -11.93
C GLN A 207 -22.13 -15.65 -10.88
N ARG A 208 -22.95 -15.75 -9.82
CA ARG A 208 -22.94 -14.76 -8.72
C ARG A 208 -21.58 -14.64 -8.04
N ARG A 209 -20.87 -15.76 -7.87
CA ARG A 209 -19.51 -15.75 -7.30
C ARG A 209 -18.52 -15.04 -8.22
N LEU A 210 -18.60 -15.27 -9.53
CA LEU A 210 -17.75 -14.57 -10.49
C LEU A 210 -18.04 -13.07 -10.55
N GLU A 211 -19.31 -12.68 -10.54
CA GLU A 211 -19.72 -11.27 -10.46
C GLU A 211 -19.15 -10.60 -9.20
N ALA A 212 -19.30 -11.23 -8.04
CA ALA A 212 -18.73 -10.74 -6.78
C ALA A 212 -17.18 -10.65 -6.82
N LEU A 213 -16.52 -11.61 -7.48
CA LEU A 213 -15.06 -11.56 -7.67
C LEU A 213 -14.64 -10.40 -8.59
N THR A 214 -15.38 -10.15 -9.66
CA THR A 214 -15.10 -9.00 -10.54
C THR A 214 -15.26 -7.67 -9.83
N GLU A 215 -16.35 -7.48 -9.07
CA GLU A 215 -16.56 -6.26 -8.27
C GLU A 215 -15.45 -6.07 -7.24
N ARG A 216 -15.02 -7.16 -6.57
CA ARG A 216 -13.92 -7.14 -5.61
C ARG A 216 -12.59 -6.76 -6.26
N LEU A 217 -12.31 -7.25 -7.47
CA LEU A 217 -11.10 -6.91 -8.22
C LEU A 217 -11.12 -5.46 -8.71
N GLU A 218 -12.26 -4.95 -9.17
CA GLU A 218 -12.41 -3.54 -9.51
C GLU A 218 -12.20 -2.65 -8.29
N HIS A 219 -12.75 -3.03 -7.14
CA HIS A 219 -12.51 -2.34 -5.89
C HIS A 219 -11.02 -2.35 -5.50
N LEU A 220 -10.34 -3.50 -5.63
CA LEU A 220 -8.92 -3.63 -5.37
C LEU A 220 -8.08 -2.77 -6.33
N ARG A 221 -8.45 -2.73 -7.61
CA ARG A 221 -7.82 -1.89 -8.65
C ARG A 221 -7.91 -0.42 -8.28
N GLU A 222 -9.11 0.07 -7.98
CA GLU A 222 -9.34 1.47 -7.63
C GLU A 222 -8.65 1.84 -6.31
N THR A 223 -8.72 0.96 -5.32
CA THR A 223 -8.02 1.12 -4.05
C THR A 223 -6.51 1.18 -4.25
N THR A 224 -5.95 0.32 -5.11
CA THR A 224 -4.51 0.35 -5.42
C THR A 224 -4.12 1.63 -6.15
N LYS A 225 -4.92 2.09 -7.12
CA LYS A 225 -4.70 3.38 -7.80
C LYS A 225 -4.63 4.54 -6.82
N ARG A 226 -5.58 4.59 -5.87
CA ARG A 226 -5.59 5.61 -4.82
C ARG A 226 -4.36 5.52 -3.92
N ARG A 227 -3.99 4.31 -3.47
CA ARG A 227 -2.76 4.08 -2.67
C ARG A 227 -1.52 4.62 -3.40
N VAL A 228 -1.36 4.27 -4.67
CA VAL A 228 -0.24 4.74 -5.50
C VAL A 228 -0.26 6.26 -5.66
N ALA A 229 -1.42 6.86 -5.87
CA ALA A 229 -1.54 8.30 -6.01
C ALA A 229 -1.09 9.06 -4.75
N VAL A 230 -1.53 8.61 -3.57
CA VAL A 230 -1.15 9.21 -2.28
C VAL A 230 0.34 8.99 -1.99
N MET A 231 0.88 7.83 -2.36
CA MET A 231 2.30 7.51 -2.16
C MET A 231 3.21 8.14 -3.20
N SER A 232 2.69 8.54 -4.37
CA SER A 232 3.44 9.10 -5.51
C SER A 232 4.51 10.13 -5.12
N PRO A 233 4.27 11.07 -4.17
CA PRO A 233 5.29 12.03 -3.74
C PRO A 233 6.52 11.39 -3.08
N PHE A 234 6.43 10.15 -2.58
CA PHE A 234 7.50 9.45 -1.87
C PHE A 234 8.22 8.42 -2.73
N LEU A 235 7.59 7.97 -3.82
CA LEU A 235 8.12 6.96 -4.72
C LEU A 235 9.10 7.58 -5.72
N LYS A 236 10.08 6.78 -6.16
CA LYS A 236 10.99 7.12 -7.25
C LYS A 236 10.18 7.43 -8.51
N ARG A 237 10.44 8.58 -9.14
CA ARG A 237 9.93 8.84 -10.49
C ARG A 237 10.74 8.01 -11.49
N LYS A 238 10.05 7.27 -12.36
CA LYS A 238 10.66 6.58 -13.51
C LYS A 238 10.42 7.31 -14.84
N ASP A 239 9.66 8.40 -14.81
CA ASP A 239 9.12 9.05 -16.00
C ASP A 239 10.20 9.65 -16.92
N ASP A 240 11.39 9.96 -16.37
CA ASP A 240 12.39 10.79 -17.07
C ASP A 240 13.66 10.01 -17.48
N GLY A 241 13.71 8.68 -17.30
CA GLY A 241 14.88 7.84 -17.64
C GLY A 241 16.15 8.09 -16.81
N GLN A 242 16.21 9.20 -16.06
CA GLN A 242 17.19 9.44 -15.01
C GLN A 242 16.62 8.96 -13.69
N GLY A 243 17.35 8.06 -13.01
CA GLY A 243 17.02 7.68 -11.65
C GLY A 243 17.00 8.93 -10.77
N GLU A 244 15.90 9.14 -10.05
CA GLU A 244 15.85 10.19 -9.05
C GLU A 244 16.81 9.81 -7.91
N GLU A 245 17.84 10.63 -7.69
CA GLU A 245 18.84 10.43 -6.63
C GLU A 245 18.69 11.50 -5.53
N VAL A 246 19.17 11.21 -4.33
CA VAL A 246 19.19 12.19 -3.23
C VAL A 246 20.42 13.09 -3.39
N VAL A 247 20.19 14.38 -3.54
CA VAL A 247 21.28 15.39 -3.54
C VAL A 247 21.40 16.02 -2.17
N SER A 248 22.62 16.34 -1.75
CA SER A 248 22.88 16.86 -0.40
C SER A 248 23.97 17.93 -0.40
N VAL A 249 23.77 18.96 0.42
CA VAL A 249 24.76 20.03 0.64
C VAL A 249 24.94 20.28 2.14
N ARG A 250 26.05 20.92 2.52
CA ARG A 250 26.24 21.39 3.89
C ARG A 250 25.94 22.88 3.99
N VAL A 251 25.08 23.25 4.95
CA VAL A 251 24.72 24.63 5.29
C VAL A 251 24.93 24.80 6.79
N LEU A 252 25.84 25.70 7.18
CA LEU A 252 26.16 25.97 8.59
C LEU A 252 26.48 24.69 9.39
N GLY A 253 27.22 23.76 8.80
CA GLY A 253 27.58 22.48 9.41
C GLY A 253 26.50 21.39 9.33
N ARG A 254 25.24 21.73 9.07
CA ARG A 254 24.14 20.77 8.92
C ARG A 254 24.07 20.25 7.49
N ARG A 255 23.75 18.97 7.34
CA ARG A 255 23.45 18.35 6.05
C ARG A 255 21.99 18.68 5.70
N VAL A 256 21.77 19.19 4.49
CA VAL A 256 20.45 19.37 3.91
C VAL A 256 20.39 18.49 2.68
N SER A 257 19.41 17.60 2.62
CA SER A 257 19.19 16.68 1.51
C SER A 257 17.82 16.90 0.90
N THR A 258 17.71 16.80 -0.42
CA THR A 258 16.46 16.95 -1.15
C THR A 258 16.53 16.18 -2.47
N ARG A 259 15.47 16.25 -3.27
CA ARG A 259 15.39 15.61 -4.59
C ARG A 259 15.65 16.63 -5.71
N PRO A 260 16.31 16.24 -6.80
CA PRO A 260 16.45 17.08 -7.99
C PRO A 260 15.11 17.58 -8.51
N SER A 261 14.05 16.78 -8.44
CA SER A 261 12.70 17.16 -8.87
C SER A 261 12.12 18.31 -8.03
N THR A 262 12.33 18.28 -6.71
CA THR A 262 11.96 19.37 -5.80
C THR A 262 12.70 20.65 -6.16
N LEU A 263 14.02 20.56 -6.41
CA LEU A 263 14.83 21.70 -6.81
C LEU A 263 14.41 22.26 -8.18
N GLN A 264 14.09 21.40 -9.15
CA GLN A 264 13.62 21.84 -10.47
C GLN A 264 12.32 22.63 -10.38
N ARG A 265 11.40 22.26 -9.46
CA ARG A 265 10.17 23.01 -9.21
C ARG A 265 10.43 24.41 -8.64
N MET A 266 11.56 24.62 -7.98
CA MET A 266 11.99 25.95 -7.51
C MET A 266 12.62 26.80 -8.63
N GLY A 267 12.84 26.22 -9.81
CA GLY A 267 13.43 26.86 -10.97
C GLY A 267 14.93 26.59 -11.09
N LYS A 268 15.37 26.28 -12.32
CA LYS A 268 16.79 25.99 -12.66
C LYS A 268 17.72 27.17 -12.42
N GLU A 269 17.18 28.39 -12.49
CA GLU A 269 17.93 29.63 -12.22
C GLU A 269 17.96 30.00 -10.73
N SER A 270 17.28 29.24 -9.85
CA SER A 270 17.30 29.53 -8.43
C SER A 270 18.69 29.30 -7.83
N THR A 271 19.08 30.17 -6.90
CA THR A 271 20.34 30.03 -6.15
C THR A 271 20.40 28.70 -5.38
N ILE A 272 19.24 28.19 -4.96
CA ILE A 272 19.10 26.90 -4.29
C ILE A 272 19.40 25.77 -5.28
N TYR A 273 18.79 25.76 -6.46
CA TYR A 273 19.06 24.75 -7.49
C TYR A 273 20.55 24.68 -7.83
N ASN A 274 21.17 25.84 -8.08
CA ASN A 274 22.59 25.92 -8.42
C ASN A 274 23.47 25.39 -7.30
N ARG A 275 23.12 25.59 -6.02
CA ARG A 275 23.92 25.13 -4.90
C ARG A 275 23.91 23.61 -4.72
N PHE A 276 22.84 22.93 -5.14
CA PHE A 276 22.71 21.47 -5.02
C PHE A 276 23.13 20.72 -6.28
N CYS A 277 23.09 21.36 -7.45
CA CYS A 277 23.28 20.71 -8.75
C CYS A 277 24.52 21.19 -9.53
N ARG A 278 25.28 22.17 -9.04
CA ARG A 278 26.55 22.63 -9.60
C ARG A 278 27.64 22.57 -8.54
#